data_AF-A0A5C8FUM0-F1
#
_entry.id   AF-A0A5C8FUM0-F1
#
_cell.length_a   1.000
_cell.length_b   1.000
_cell.length_c   1.000
_cell.angle_alpha   90.00
_cell.angle_beta   90.00
_cell.angle_gamma   90.00
#
_symmetry.space_group_name_H-M   'P 1'
#
loop_
_entity.id
_entity.type
_entity.pdbx_description
1 polymer ?
#
loop_
_entity_poly.entity_id
_entity_poly.type
_entity_poly.pdbx_seq_one_letter_code
_entity_poly.pdbx_strand_id
1 'polypeptide(L)'
;MFDVFTSFETIEHVNDEDTQMKEVKRVLKKGGLYILSTPNNWGLTEFHVKDYDYFSIKELVSKYFKIQKIYNQNSETANTKRQIIETTESNYKEAECFIIVAIKE
;
A
#
# COMPACT_ATOMS: atom_id res chain seq x y z
N MET A 1 -9.90 4.38 19.64
CA MET A 1 -9.60 3.41 18.56
C MET A 1 -10.48 3.73 17.36
N PHE A 2 -9.98 3.54 16.15
CA PHE A 2 -10.62 3.93 14.89
C PHE A 2 -11.18 2.73 14.12
N ASP A 3 -12.25 2.96 13.34
CA ASP A 3 -12.84 1.96 12.45
C ASP A 3 -12.08 1.83 11.12
N VAL A 4 -11.55 2.96 10.63
CA VAL A 4 -10.75 3.03 9.41
C VAL A 4 -9.56 3.97 9.64
N PHE A 5 -8.40 3.61 9.11
CA PHE A 5 -7.20 4.45 9.03
C PHE A 5 -6.76 4.50 7.57
N THR A 6 -6.40 5.68 7.07
CA THR A 6 -5.95 5.88 5.68
C THR A 6 -4.58 6.55 5.64
N SER A 7 -3.66 6.08 4.81
CA SER A 7 -2.35 6.71 4.57
C SER A 7 -1.92 6.50 3.13
N PHE A 8 -1.89 7.55 2.33
CA PHE A 8 -1.58 7.46 0.91
C PHE A 8 -0.19 8.04 0.65
N GLU A 9 0.63 7.30 -0.11
CA GLU A 9 1.99 7.70 -0.53
C GLU A 9 2.79 8.26 0.66
N THR A 10 2.92 7.46 1.71
CA THR A 10 3.57 7.85 2.97
C THR A 10 4.62 6.83 3.41
N ILE A 11 4.32 5.54 3.26
CA ILE A 11 5.13 4.44 3.81
C ILE A 11 6.54 4.40 3.20
N GLU A 12 6.66 4.76 1.93
CA GLU A 12 7.91 4.88 1.17
C GLU A 12 8.85 6.00 1.70
N HIS A 13 8.29 6.94 2.46
CA HIS A 13 9.02 8.06 3.06
C HIS A 13 9.45 7.78 4.51
N VAL A 14 9.05 6.65 5.09
CA VAL A 14 9.28 6.33 6.50
C VAL A 14 10.45 5.34 6.65
N ASN A 15 11.48 5.76 7.39
CA ASN A 15 12.67 4.93 7.65
C ASN A 15 12.34 3.64 8.41
N ASP A 16 11.43 3.73 9.39
CA ASP A 16 10.99 2.62 10.23
C ASP A 16 9.51 2.28 9.94
N GLU A 17 9.31 1.64 8.80
CA GLU A 17 8.02 1.11 8.33
C GLU A 17 7.38 0.16 9.36
N ASP A 18 8.18 -0.57 10.14
CA ASP A 18 7.74 -1.53 11.14
C ASP A 18 7.01 -0.84 12.30
N THR A 19 7.59 0.24 12.81
CA THR A 19 6.97 1.09 13.83
C THR A 19 5.68 1.74 13.33
N GLN A 20 5.66 2.25 12.09
CA GLN A 20 4.43 2.80 11.51
C GLN A 20 3.31 1.75 11.46
N MET A 21 3.60 0.54 10.98
CA MET A 21 2.62 -0.55 10.89
C MET A 21 2.08 -0.97 12.27
N LYS A 22 2.95 -1.03 13.28
CA LYS A 22 2.57 -1.31 14.69
C LYS A 22 1.66 -0.23 15.26
N GLU A 23 1.96 1.05 15.02
CA GLU A 23 1.15 2.16 15.54
C GLU A 23 -0.23 2.24 14.87
N VAL A 24 -0.29 2.04 13.56
CA VAL A 24 -1.58 1.93 12.84
C VAL A 24 -2.39 0.77 13.42
N LYS A 25 -1.77 -0.40 13.63
CA LYS A 25 -2.43 -1.55 14.24
C LYS A 25 -2.88 -1.25 15.66
N ARG A 26 -2.11 -0.52 16.47
CA ARG A 26 -2.46 -0.16 17.85
C ARG A 26 -3.72 0.71 17.90
N VAL A 27 -3.84 1.69 17.03
CA VAL A 27 -4.97 2.65 17.05
C VAL A 27 -6.25 2.11 16.39
N LEU A 28 -6.14 1.13 15.50
CA LEU A 28 -7.30 0.47 14.86
C LEU A 28 -8.06 -0.45 15.82
N LYS A 29 -9.38 -0.50 15.67
CA LYS A 29 -10.24 -1.54 16.27
C LYS A 29 -9.95 -2.91 15.65
N LYS A 30 -10.20 -3.99 16.40
CA LYS A 30 -10.34 -5.33 15.79
C LYS A 30 -11.50 -5.28 14.78
N GLY A 31 -11.27 -5.77 13.58
CA GLY A 31 -12.14 -5.61 12.42
C GLY A 31 -12.00 -4.27 11.70
N GLY A 32 -11.16 -3.35 12.18
CA GLY A 32 -10.92 -2.06 11.53
C GLY A 32 -10.06 -2.17 10.27
N LEU A 33 -10.28 -1.26 9.32
CA LEU A 33 -9.59 -1.25 8.03
C LEU A 33 -8.39 -0.32 8.04
N TYR A 34 -7.27 -0.80 7.49
CA TYR A 34 -6.18 0.03 7.02
C TYR A 34 -6.23 0.10 5.50
N ILE A 35 -6.36 1.31 4.95
CA ILE A 35 -6.30 1.55 3.51
C ILE A 35 -5.06 2.40 3.24
N LEU A 36 -4.12 1.85 2.49
CA LEU A 36 -2.85 2.52 2.20
C LEU A 36 -2.52 2.52 0.72
N SER A 37 -1.63 3.43 0.33
CA SER A 37 -1.00 3.40 -0.99
C SER A 37 0.51 3.60 -0.94
N THR A 38 1.16 3.14 -2.01
CA THR A 38 2.59 3.34 -2.27
C THR A 38 2.83 3.31 -3.79
N PRO A 39 3.84 4.03 -4.29
CA PRO A 39 4.27 3.87 -5.68
C PRO A 39 4.85 2.46 -5.90
N ASN A 40 4.83 2.01 -7.16
CA ASN A 40 5.36 0.72 -7.59
C ASN A 40 6.67 0.90 -8.38
N ASN A 41 7.81 0.54 -7.77
CA ASN A 41 9.15 0.63 -8.38
C ASN A 41 9.49 2.03 -8.93
N TRP A 42 9.27 3.08 -8.14
CA TRP A 42 9.64 4.44 -8.55
C TRP A 42 11.09 4.80 -8.21
N GLY A 43 11.81 3.89 -7.54
CA GLY A 43 13.20 4.08 -7.18
C GLY A 43 13.39 4.88 -5.90
N LEU A 44 14.61 4.79 -5.36
CA LEU A 44 15.01 5.53 -4.17
C LEU A 44 15.37 6.98 -4.52
N THR A 45 15.00 7.89 -3.63
CA THR A 45 15.37 9.32 -3.69
C THR A 45 15.72 9.81 -2.28
N GLU A 46 16.03 11.10 -2.11
CA GLU A 46 16.19 11.67 -0.76
C GLU A 46 14.89 11.62 0.07
N PHE A 47 13.74 11.50 -0.60
CA PHE A 47 12.42 11.42 0.03
C PHE A 47 11.86 9.99 0.00
N HIS A 48 12.14 9.20 -1.04
CA HIS A 48 11.76 7.77 -1.11
C HIS A 48 12.87 6.94 -0.52
N VAL A 49 12.80 6.71 0.79
CA VAL A 49 13.80 5.93 1.53
C VAL A 49 13.55 4.43 1.45
N LYS A 50 12.37 4.02 0.97
CA LYS A 50 11.99 2.66 0.60
C LYS A 50 11.43 2.67 -0.82
N ASP A 51 11.74 1.62 -1.58
CA ASP A 51 11.15 1.38 -2.90
C ASP A 51 10.42 0.05 -2.84
N TYR A 52 9.12 0.08 -3.11
CA TYR A 52 8.27 -1.10 -3.03
C TYR A 52 7.85 -1.57 -4.41
N ASP A 53 7.83 -2.88 -4.56
CA ASP A 53 7.13 -3.58 -5.61
C ASP A 53 5.90 -4.32 -5.05
N TYR A 54 5.14 -4.96 -5.94
CA TYR A 54 3.97 -5.76 -5.56
C TYR A 54 4.27 -6.80 -4.47
N PHE A 55 5.43 -7.45 -4.51
CA PHE A 55 5.76 -8.54 -3.60
C PHE A 55 6.15 -8.02 -2.22
N SER A 56 7.05 -7.04 -2.17
CA SER A 56 7.55 -6.43 -0.94
C SER A 56 6.47 -5.69 -0.16
N ILE A 57 5.59 -4.90 -0.81
CA ILE A 57 4.49 -4.25 -0.10
C ILE A 57 3.48 -5.26 0.42
N LYS A 58 3.16 -6.29 -0.38
CA LYS A 58 2.25 -7.36 0.03
C LYS A 58 2.81 -8.13 1.22
N GLU A 59 4.11 -8.42 1.23
CA GLU A 59 4.79 -9.06 2.34
C GLU A 59 4.73 -8.19 3.61
N LEU A 60 5.09 -6.91 3.50
CA LEU A 60 5.07 -5.96 4.63
C LEU A 60 3.67 -5.87 5.24
N VAL A 61 2.64 -5.66 4.43
CA VAL A 61 1.27 -5.52 4.94
C VAL A 61 0.78 -6.83 5.57
N SER A 62 1.12 -7.98 4.97
CA SER A 62 0.70 -9.31 5.46
C SER A 62 1.31 -9.68 6.82
N LYS A 63 2.44 -9.08 7.22
CA LYS A 63 3.02 -9.25 8.57
C LYS A 63 2.10 -8.69 9.68
N TYR A 64 1.25 -7.72 9.35
CA TYR A 64 0.49 -6.94 10.32
C TYR A 64 -1.02 -7.07 10.18
N PHE A 65 -1.51 -7.14 8.95
CA PHE A 65 -2.93 -7.11 8.62
C PHE A 65 -3.25 -8.19 7.60
N LYS A 66 -4.51 -8.63 7.56
CA LYS A 66 -4.98 -9.49 6.49
C LYS A 66 -5.41 -8.64 5.30
N ILE A 67 -4.72 -8.77 4.19
CA ILE A 67 -5.07 -8.08 2.94
C ILE A 67 -6.40 -8.62 2.44
N GLN A 68 -7.35 -7.73 2.20
CA GLN A 68 -8.64 -8.04 1.57
C GLN A 68 -8.53 -7.87 0.06
N LYS A 69 -7.98 -6.75 -0.39
CA LYS A 69 -7.84 -6.40 -1.82
C LYS A 69 -6.62 -5.52 -2.05
N ILE A 70 -6.07 -5.60 -3.25
CA ILE A 70 -5.06 -4.68 -3.79
C ILE A 70 -5.59 -4.17 -5.13
N TYR A 71 -5.37 -2.89 -5.42
CA TYR A 71 -5.77 -2.26 -6.66
C TYR A 71 -4.59 -1.54 -7.30
N ASN A 72 -4.52 -1.58 -8.63
CA ASN A 72 -3.66 -0.72 -9.42
C ASN A 72 -4.38 0.62 -9.59
N GLN A 73 -3.75 1.72 -9.17
CA GLN A 73 -4.20 3.08 -9.46
C GLN A 73 -3.29 3.68 -10.52
N ASN A 74 -3.87 4.08 -11.65
CA ASN A 74 -3.15 4.71 -12.76
C ASN A 74 -3.77 6.07 -13.13
N SER A 75 -2.93 7.06 -13.40
CA SER A 75 -3.31 8.46 -13.66
C SER A 75 -3.41 8.82 -15.15
N GLU A 76 -3.25 7.83 -16.03
CA GLU A 76 -3.13 7.94 -17.49
C GLU A 76 -1.77 8.46 -17.95
N THR A 77 -1.06 7.60 -18.68
CA THR A 77 0.23 7.87 -19.32
C THR A 77 0.19 7.35 -20.76
N ALA A 78 1.31 7.42 -21.48
CA ALA A 78 1.42 6.79 -22.80
C ALA A 78 1.12 5.28 -22.80
N ASN A 79 1.30 4.60 -21.65
CA ASN A 79 1.20 3.14 -21.54
C ASN A 79 0.04 2.65 -20.66
N THR A 80 -0.63 3.54 -19.93
CA THR A 80 -1.67 3.18 -18.95
C THR A 80 -2.93 4.02 -19.16
N LYS A 81 -4.11 3.41 -18.99
CA LYS A 81 -5.38 4.13 -18.94
C LYS A 81 -5.64 4.62 -17.51
N ARG A 82 -6.27 5.80 -17.35
CA ARG A 82 -6.76 6.28 -16.05
C ARG A 82 -7.82 5.32 -15.52
N GLN A 83 -7.49 4.56 -14.48
CA GLN A 83 -8.39 3.60 -13.85
C GLN A 83 -7.91 3.17 -12.48
N ILE A 84 -8.85 2.62 -11.71
CA ILE A 84 -8.56 1.78 -10.55
C ILE A 84 -9.12 0.40 -10.87
N ILE A 85 -8.25 -0.61 -10.89
CA ILE A 85 -8.61 -1.99 -11.21
C ILE A 85 -8.00 -2.94 -10.18
N GLU A 86 -8.68 -4.03 -9.86
CA GLU A 86 -8.15 -5.03 -8.92
C GLU A 86 -6.85 -5.63 -9.45
N THR A 87 -5.84 -5.71 -8.59
CA THR A 87 -4.51 -6.22 -8.92
C THR A 87 -4.54 -7.74 -9.07
N THR A 88 -3.90 -8.23 -10.12
CA THR A 88 -3.71 -9.64 -10.42
C THR A 88 -2.23 -9.91 -10.69
N GLU A 89 -1.84 -11.18 -10.72
CA GLU A 89 -0.48 -11.57 -11.12
C GLU A 89 -0.15 -11.18 -12.58
N SER A 90 -1.17 -10.97 -13.42
CA SER A 90 -0.97 -10.57 -14.81
C SER A 90 -0.88 -9.07 -15.01
N ASN A 91 -1.34 -8.23 -14.07
CA ASN A 91 -1.42 -6.78 -14.26
C ASN A 91 -0.63 -5.93 -13.24
N TYR A 92 -0.08 -6.50 -12.16
CA TYR A 92 0.55 -5.70 -11.10
C TYR A 92 1.69 -4.79 -11.59
N LYS A 93 2.38 -5.19 -12.66
CA LYS A 93 3.46 -4.39 -13.27
C LYS A 93 2.97 -3.11 -13.93
N GLU A 94 1.69 -3.04 -14.27
CA GLU A 94 1.07 -1.88 -14.90
C GLU A 94 0.60 -0.84 -13.88
N ALA A 95 0.71 -1.13 -12.58
CA ALA A 95 0.36 -0.18 -11.52
C ALA A 95 1.39 0.94 -11.44
N GLU A 96 0.92 2.20 -11.46
CA GLU A 96 1.72 3.34 -11.03
C GLU A 96 1.84 3.35 -9.49
N CYS A 97 0.70 3.24 -8.81
CA CYS A 97 0.61 3.05 -7.37
C CYS A 97 -0.28 1.84 -7.03
N PHE A 98 -0.01 1.20 -5.90
CA PHE A 98 -0.93 0.22 -5.32
C PHE A 98 -1.82 0.90 -4.29
N ILE A 99 -3.13 0.60 -4.29
CA ILE A 99 -4.02 0.85 -3.16
C ILE A 99 -4.31 -0.49 -2.50
N ILE A 100 -4.05 -0.61 -1.21
CA ILE A 100 -4.23 -1.85 -0.46
C ILE A 100 -5.31 -1.64 0.60
N VAL A 101 -6.31 -2.52 0.62
CA VAL A 101 -7.33 -2.59 1.66
C VAL A 101 -7.01 -3.79 2.54
N ALA A 102 -6.68 -3.56 3.80
CA ALA A 102 -6.33 -4.60 4.76
C ALA A 102 -7.13 -4.46 6.07
N ILE A 103 -7.36 -5.57 6.77
CA ILE A 103 -8.14 -5.61 8.02
C ILE A 103 -7.27 -6.04 9.20
N LYS A 104 -7.48 -5.41 10.35
CA LYS A 104 -6.92 -5.85 11.64
C LYS A 104 -7.77 -6.99 12.20
N GLU A 105 -7.24 -8.21 12.20
CA GLU A 105 -7.86 -9.37 12.87
C GLU A 105 -7.66 -9.36 14.40
#